data_AF-A0AAX2QCC9-F1
#
_entry.id   AF-A0AAX2QCC9-F1
#
_cell.length_a   1.000
_cell.length_b   1.000
_cell.length_c   1.000
_cell.angle_alpha   90.00
_cell.angle_beta   90.00
_cell.angle_gamma   90.00
#
_symmetry.space_group_name_H-M   'P 1'
#
loop_
_entity.id
_entity.type
_entity.pdbx_description
1 polymer ?
#
loop_
_entity_poly.entity_id
_entity_poly.type
_entity_poly.pdbx_seq_one_letter_code
_entity_poly.pdbx_strand_id
1 'polypeptide(L)'
;MLLLSGCGGELARSPRPLSPAPFAYLSLTACRTYASNIVDCQLDYGTQFGRQRLGSVQQTGLATGRNANGYQVTSCYAVTRIQKELPNFVCRIYDARSGADAGSVLIKGGTAVRLARILGDREQIQYRWMPDKWSRLGD
;
A
#
# COMPACT_ATOMS: atom_id res chain seq x y z
N MET A 1 -0.28 36.42 -43.80
CA MET A 1 -0.31 36.39 -42.33
C MET A 1 -1.72 36.06 -41.87
N LEU A 2 -1.92 34.84 -41.39
CA LEU A 2 -3.12 34.41 -40.68
C LEU A 2 -2.63 33.45 -39.60
N LEU A 3 -2.48 33.96 -38.38
CA LEU A 3 -2.21 33.19 -37.17
C LEU A 3 -3.52 32.54 -36.74
N LEU A 4 -3.63 31.22 -36.91
CA LEU A 4 -4.77 30.44 -36.44
C LEU A 4 -4.34 29.56 -35.27
N SER A 5 -4.56 30.14 -34.07
CA SER A 5 -5.04 29.53 -32.83
C SER A 5 -4.75 28.03 -32.61
N GLY A 6 -3.91 27.77 -31.60
CA GLY A 6 -3.71 26.44 -31.03
C GLY A 6 -4.99 25.88 -30.41
N CYS A 7 -5.30 24.64 -30.78
CA CYS A 7 -6.41 23.89 -30.20
C CYS A 7 -5.90 22.99 -29.07
N GLY A 8 -6.49 23.20 -27.89
CA GLY A 8 -6.77 22.17 -26.91
C GLY A 8 -5.53 21.56 -26.26
N GLY A 9 -5.02 22.23 -25.23
CA GLY A 9 -4.12 21.61 -24.27
C GLY A 9 -4.70 20.26 -23.86
N GLU A 10 -3.92 19.20 -24.07
CA GLU A 10 -4.01 18.02 -23.23
C GLU A 10 -4.10 18.56 -21.81
N LEU A 11 -5.26 18.39 -21.18
CA LEU A 11 -5.39 18.49 -19.73
C LEU A 11 -4.22 17.66 -19.21
N ALA A 12 -3.16 18.37 -18.80
CA ALA A 12 -1.94 17.80 -18.30
C ALA A 12 -2.39 16.94 -17.13
N ARG A 13 -2.58 15.65 -17.43
CA ARG A 13 -2.86 14.64 -16.44
C ARG A 13 -1.56 14.64 -15.68
N SER A 14 -1.56 15.39 -14.56
CA SER A 14 -0.40 15.59 -13.70
C SER A 14 0.38 14.30 -13.71
N PRO A 15 1.67 14.30 -14.12
CA PRO A 15 2.40 13.06 -14.35
C PRO A 15 2.26 12.25 -13.08
N ARG A 16 1.44 11.19 -13.14
CA ARG A 16 1.18 10.37 -11.97
C ARG A 16 2.56 9.90 -11.53
N PRO A 17 2.98 10.13 -10.28
CA PRO A 17 4.28 9.69 -9.84
C PRO A 17 4.37 8.20 -10.14
N LEU A 18 5.24 7.83 -11.09
CA LEU A 18 5.53 6.43 -11.37
C LEU A 18 6.30 5.93 -10.14
N SER A 19 5.57 5.31 -9.22
CA SER A 19 6.17 4.72 -8.03
C SER A 19 7.28 3.79 -8.49
N PRO A 20 8.51 3.89 -7.94
CA PRO A 20 9.56 2.95 -8.29
C PRO A 20 9.19 1.55 -7.80
N ALA A 21 9.79 0.53 -8.40
CA ALA A 21 9.71 -0.82 -7.84
C ALA A 21 10.32 -0.83 -6.41
N PRO A 22 9.76 -1.59 -5.46
CA PRO A 22 8.64 -2.52 -5.61
C PRO A 22 7.24 -1.88 -5.46
N PHE A 23 7.15 -0.58 -5.16
CA PHE A 23 5.88 0.11 -4.87
C PHE A 23 4.96 0.24 -6.09
N ALA A 24 5.52 0.29 -7.30
CA ALA A 24 4.77 0.23 -8.57
C ALA A 24 3.75 -0.92 -8.60
N TYR A 25 4.10 -2.03 -7.97
CA TYR A 25 3.34 -3.28 -7.99
C TYR A 25 2.41 -3.42 -6.77
N LEU A 26 2.45 -2.47 -5.83
CA LEU A 26 1.61 -2.50 -4.63
C LEU A 26 0.36 -1.66 -4.81
N SER A 27 -0.80 -2.26 -4.54
CA SER A 27 -2.09 -1.58 -4.62
C SER A 27 -3.02 -2.02 -3.50
N LEU A 28 -3.88 -1.09 -3.06
CA LEU A 28 -5.03 -1.38 -2.21
C LEU A 28 -6.25 -1.52 -3.11
N THR A 29 -6.93 -2.65 -3.04
CA THR A 29 -8.10 -2.94 -3.86
C THR A 29 -9.22 -3.51 -2.99
N ALA A 30 -10.40 -3.73 -3.60
CA ALA A 30 -11.57 -4.28 -2.91
C ALA A 30 -11.95 -3.51 -1.63
N CYS A 31 -11.74 -2.19 -1.63
CA CYS A 31 -11.96 -1.34 -0.48
C CYS A 31 -13.45 -1.26 -0.12
N ARG A 32 -13.76 -1.43 1.16
CA ARG A 32 -15.10 -1.31 1.73
C ARG A 32 -15.11 -0.24 2.80
N THR A 33 -16.08 0.65 2.71
CA THR A 33 -16.29 1.73 3.69
C THR A 33 -17.41 1.34 4.64
N TYR A 34 -17.17 1.48 5.93
CA TYR A 34 -18.13 1.22 7.00
C TYR A 34 -18.60 2.53 7.64
N ALA A 35 -19.73 2.48 8.36
CA ALA A 35 -20.43 3.65 8.93
C ALA A 35 -19.59 4.50 9.91
N SER A 36 -18.47 3.97 10.40
CA SER A 36 -17.56 4.61 11.36
C SER A 36 -16.32 5.26 10.73
N ASN A 37 -16.36 5.63 9.43
CA ASN A 37 -15.19 6.13 8.68
C ASN A 37 -14.01 5.15 8.67
N ILE A 38 -14.33 3.87 8.84
CA ILE A 38 -13.39 2.76 8.72
C ILE A 38 -13.42 2.31 7.27
N VAL A 39 -12.25 2.26 6.65
CA VAL A 39 -12.03 1.68 5.33
C VAL A 39 -11.21 0.41 5.51
N ASP A 40 -11.71 -0.71 4.99
CA ASP A 40 -10.97 -1.96 4.91
C ASP A 40 -10.66 -2.25 3.45
N CYS A 41 -9.37 -2.43 3.12
CA CYS A 41 -8.90 -2.71 1.78
C CYS A 41 -8.04 -3.97 1.77
N GLN A 42 -8.02 -4.66 0.64
CA GLN A 42 -7.10 -5.75 0.38
C GLN A 42 -5.81 -5.20 -0.23
N LEU A 43 -4.67 -5.41 0.44
CA LEU A 43 -3.35 -5.10 -0.09
C LEU A 43 -2.86 -6.23 -0.99
N ASP A 44 -2.45 -5.87 -2.21
CA ASP A 44 -1.97 -6.79 -3.21
C ASP A 44 -0.62 -6.36 -3.79
N TYR A 45 0.18 -7.36 -4.17
CA TYR A 45 1.40 -7.21 -4.96
C TYR A 45 1.19 -7.85 -6.34
N GLY A 46 1.09 -7.04 -7.39
CA GLY A 46 0.80 -7.48 -8.75
C GLY A 46 1.91 -7.11 -9.72
N THR A 47 2.52 -8.13 -10.33
CA THR A 47 3.49 -7.98 -11.43
C THR A 47 2.92 -8.60 -12.70
N GLN A 48 3.62 -8.47 -13.82
CA GLN A 48 3.30 -9.17 -15.07
C GLN A 48 3.25 -10.70 -14.93
N PHE A 49 3.89 -11.27 -13.90
CA PHE A 49 3.95 -12.72 -13.67
C PHE A 49 2.84 -13.24 -12.76
N GLY A 50 2.03 -12.35 -12.19
CA GLY A 50 0.93 -12.74 -11.31
C GLY A 50 0.65 -11.75 -10.20
N ARG A 51 -0.44 -12.02 -9.47
CA ARG A 51 -0.92 -11.18 -8.37
C ARG A 51 -0.99 -11.98 -7.09
N GLN A 52 -0.37 -11.45 -6.04
CA GLN A 52 -0.34 -12.03 -4.72
C GLN A 52 -1.11 -11.16 -3.73
N ARG A 53 -2.04 -11.79 -2.99
CA ARG A 53 -2.75 -11.15 -1.88
C ARG A 53 -1.86 -11.08 -0.64
N LEU A 54 -1.59 -9.88 -0.16
CA LEU A 54 -0.81 -9.65 1.07
C LEU A 54 -1.69 -9.59 2.31
N GLY A 55 -2.95 -9.21 2.19
CA GLY A 55 -3.94 -9.30 3.27
C GLY A 55 -4.74 -8.02 3.45
N SER A 56 -5.67 -8.02 4.41
CA SER A 56 -6.48 -6.86 4.72
C SER A 56 -5.67 -5.76 5.41
N VAL A 57 -6.10 -4.53 5.17
CA VAL A 57 -5.53 -3.31 5.71
C VAL A 57 -6.69 -2.38 6.04
N GLN A 58 -6.85 -2.16 7.34
CA GLN A 58 -7.90 -1.32 7.88
C GLN A 58 -7.32 0.04 8.28
N GLN A 59 -8.01 1.11 7.90
CA GLN A 59 -7.61 2.47 8.23
C GLN A 59 -8.83 3.29 8.62
N THR A 60 -8.68 4.08 9.68
CA THR A 60 -9.72 4.99 10.16
C THR A 60 -9.41 6.40 9.69
N GLY A 61 -10.41 7.17 9.30
CA GLY A 61 -10.25 8.59 8.96
C GLY A 61 -9.56 8.85 7.62
N LEU A 62 -9.55 7.85 6.72
CA LEU A 62 -9.15 8.06 5.34
C LEU A 62 -10.13 9.07 4.73
N ALA A 63 -9.62 10.26 4.37
CA ALA A 63 -10.40 11.34 3.73
C ALA A 63 -10.78 10.98 2.28
N THR A 64 -10.90 9.70 1.98
CA THR A 64 -11.11 9.22 0.63
C THR A 64 -12.59 9.24 0.31
N GLY A 65 -12.87 9.83 -0.86
CA GLY A 65 -14.22 9.94 -1.39
C GLY A 65 -14.92 8.59 -1.33
N ARG A 66 -16.21 8.62 -0.99
CA ARG A 66 -17.13 7.47 -0.81
C ARG A 66 -17.12 6.41 -1.94
N ASN A 67 -16.37 6.61 -3.03
CA ASN A 67 -16.36 5.83 -4.27
C ASN A 67 -14.95 5.36 -4.71
N ALA A 68 -13.95 5.36 -3.82
CA ALA A 68 -12.59 4.97 -4.19
C ALA A 68 -12.49 3.44 -4.43
N ASN A 69 -12.46 3.05 -5.71
CA ASN A 69 -12.37 1.65 -6.14
C ASN A 69 -10.99 1.01 -5.88
N GLY A 70 -10.01 1.79 -5.41
CA GLY A 70 -8.69 1.33 -5.03
C GLY A 70 -7.67 2.47 -4.94
N TYR A 71 -6.53 2.18 -4.33
CA TYR A 71 -5.42 3.13 -4.16
C TYR A 71 -4.12 2.54 -4.67
N GLN A 72 -3.26 3.39 -5.21
CA GLN A 72 -1.89 3.04 -5.57
C GLN A 72 -0.95 3.38 -4.42
N VAL A 73 -0.02 2.47 -4.11
CA VAL A 73 1.04 2.73 -3.12
C VAL A 73 2.21 3.42 -3.82
N THR A 74 2.75 4.47 -3.21
CA THR A 74 3.90 5.23 -3.75
C THR A 74 5.19 5.00 -2.99
N SER A 75 5.10 4.86 -1.68
CA SER A 75 6.25 4.60 -0.81
C SER A 75 5.78 3.96 0.48
N CYS A 76 6.62 3.12 1.09
CA CYS A 76 6.40 2.61 2.44
C CYS A 76 7.67 2.77 3.27
N TYR A 77 7.52 3.10 4.54
CA TYR A 77 8.62 3.16 5.50
C TYR A 77 8.26 2.40 6.77
N ALA A 78 9.27 1.75 7.35
CA ALA A 78 9.11 1.06 8.63
C ALA A 78 8.88 2.08 9.74
N VAL A 79 7.95 1.78 10.65
CA VAL A 79 7.75 2.55 11.88
C VAL A 79 8.12 1.72 13.10
N THR A 80 8.26 2.39 14.24
CA THR A 80 8.71 1.79 15.48
C THR A 80 7.94 0.52 15.80
N ARG A 81 8.69 -0.57 15.98
CA ARG A 81 8.13 -1.88 16.30
C ARG A 81 7.91 -1.96 17.80
N ILE A 82 6.68 -2.24 18.22
CA ILE A 82 6.39 -2.55 19.64
C ILE A 82 6.97 -3.92 19.99
N GLN A 83 6.82 -4.89 19.09
CA GLN A 83 7.49 -6.18 19.13
C GLN A 83 8.44 -6.27 17.95
N LYS A 84 9.73 -6.56 18.20
CA LYS A 84 10.77 -6.51 17.16
C LYS A 84 10.48 -7.46 15.99
N GLU A 85 9.83 -8.58 16.29
CA GLU A 85 9.37 -9.62 15.38
C GLU A 85 8.18 -9.21 14.51
N LEU A 86 7.41 -8.18 14.89
CA LEU A 86 6.21 -7.75 14.16
C LEU A 86 6.45 -6.38 13.52
N PRO A 87 6.69 -6.34 12.20
CA PRO A 87 6.98 -5.09 11.52
C PRO A 87 5.69 -4.29 11.38
N ASN A 88 5.84 -2.97 11.35
CA ASN A 88 4.77 -2.04 11.03
C ASN A 88 5.28 -1.13 9.92
N PHE A 89 4.47 -0.90 8.90
CA PHE A 89 4.81 0.00 7.80
C PHE A 89 3.75 1.07 7.67
N VAL A 90 4.18 2.31 7.44
CA VAL A 90 3.29 3.36 6.95
C VAL A 90 3.55 3.53 5.47
N CYS A 91 2.50 3.41 4.67
CA CYS A 91 2.56 3.53 3.22
C CYS A 91 1.77 4.75 2.75
N ARG A 92 2.37 5.57 1.90
CA ARG A 92 1.68 6.68 1.22
C ARG A 92 0.87 6.14 0.06
N ILE A 93 -0.35 6.66 -0.09
CA ILE A 93 -1.34 6.18 -1.04
C ILE A 93 -1.96 7.33 -1.82
N TYR A 94 -2.25 7.05 -3.08
CA TYR A 94 -2.93 7.97 -3.98
C TYR A 94 -4.16 7.28 -4.57
N ASP A 95 -5.22 8.03 -4.85
CA ASP A 95 -6.39 7.49 -5.52
C ASP A 95 -6.01 6.93 -6.90
N ALA A 96 -6.34 5.67 -7.14
CA ALA A 96 -5.91 4.98 -8.34
C ALA A 96 -6.59 5.50 -9.62
N ARG A 97 -7.63 6.34 -9.56
CA ARG A 97 -8.28 6.96 -10.72
C ARG A 97 -7.89 8.42 -10.88
N SER A 98 -8.06 9.23 -9.84
CA SER A 98 -7.80 10.67 -9.89
C SER A 98 -6.32 11.02 -9.74
N GLY A 99 -5.53 10.15 -9.10
CA GLY A 99 -4.14 10.46 -8.74
C GLY A 99 -4.04 11.52 -7.64
N ALA A 100 -5.13 11.83 -6.94
CA ALA A 100 -5.11 12.71 -5.78
C ALA A 100 -4.42 12.00 -4.61
N ASP A 101 -3.69 12.78 -3.79
CA ASP A 101 -3.14 12.27 -2.54
C ASP A 101 -4.27 11.78 -1.63
N ALA A 102 -4.18 10.51 -1.22
CA ALA A 102 -5.13 9.87 -0.32
C ALA A 102 -4.54 9.70 1.09
N GLY A 103 -3.36 10.26 1.35
CA GLY A 103 -2.68 10.24 2.63
C GLY A 103 -1.86 8.98 2.83
N SER A 104 -1.94 8.40 4.03
CA SER A 104 -1.15 7.23 4.39
C SER A 104 -1.95 6.17 5.11
N VAL A 105 -1.55 4.92 4.93
CA VAL A 105 -2.14 3.76 5.57
C VAL A 105 -1.11 3.05 6.46
N LEU A 106 -1.56 2.56 7.61
CA LEU A 106 -0.74 1.78 8.52
C LEU A 106 -0.98 0.28 8.32
N ILE A 107 0.07 -0.44 7.94
CA ILE A 107 0.04 -1.88 7.69
C ILE A 107 0.74 -2.57 8.87
N LYS A 108 0.03 -3.52 9.49
CA LYS A 108 0.48 -4.26 10.68
C LYS A 108 0.30 -5.77 10.53
N GLY A 109 0.78 -6.52 11.53
CA GLY A 109 0.51 -7.96 11.69
C GLY A 109 0.99 -8.82 10.51
N GLY A 110 0.26 -9.88 10.19
CA GLY A 110 0.64 -10.82 9.13
C GLY A 110 0.75 -10.18 7.74
N THR A 111 -0.04 -9.13 7.45
CA THR A 111 0.07 -8.35 6.22
C THR A 111 1.41 -7.61 6.16
N ALA A 112 1.83 -7.01 7.27
CA ALA A 112 3.14 -6.35 7.35
C ALA A 112 4.30 -7.33 7.22
N VAL A 113 4.20 -8.54 7.81
CA VAL A 113 5.21 -9.60 7.64
C VAL A 113 5.35 -10.01 6.17
N ARG A 114 4.23 -10.14 5.44
CA ARG A 114 4.28 -10.45 4.01
C ARG A 114 4.82 -9.30 3.17
N LEU A 115 4.46 -8.06 3.50
CA LEU A 115 5.01 -6.86 2.87
C LEU A 115 6.52 -6.73 3.10
N ALA A 116 6.99 -6.98 4.32
CA ALA A 116 8.41 -6.96 4.68
C ALA A 116 9.26 -7.86 3.77
N ARG A 117 8.74 -9.03 3.39
CA ARG A 117 9.42 -9.95 2.46
C ARG A 117 9.59 -9.35 1.06
N ILE A 118 8.62 -8.58 0.59
CA ILE A 118 8.69 -7.89 -0.70
C ILE A 118 9.65 -6.71 -0.64
N LEU A 119 9.63 -5.96 0.47
CA LEU A 119 10.50 -4.81 0.68
C LEU A 119 11.95 -5.19 1.04
N GLY A 120 12.24 -6.48 1.22
CA GLY A 120 13.58 -6.96 1.57
C GLY A 120 14.01 -6.59 2.99
N ASP A 121 13.07 -6.51 3.94
CA ASP A 121 13.37 -6.21 5.35
C ASP A 121 14.25 -7.31 5.95
N ARG A 122 15.53 -6.97 6.16
CA ARG A 122 16.57 -7.91 6.58
C ARG A 122 16.27 -8.54 7.94
N GLU A 123 15.71 -7.78 8.88
CA GLU A 123 15.37 -8.32 10.20
C GLU A 123 14.27 -9.37 10.09
N GLN A 124 13.22 -9.09 9.31
CA GLN A 124 12.14 -10.06 9.08
C GLN A 124 12.59 -11.32 8.35
N ILE A 125 13.51 -11.19 7.40
CA ILE A 125 14.11 -12.34 6.72
C ILE A 125 14.92 -13.20 7.70
N GLN A 126 15.66 -12.58 8.63
CA GLN A 126 16.40 -13.28 9.67
C GLN A 126 15.47 -14.00 10.65
N TYR A 127 14.34 -13.40 11.02
CA TYR A 127 13.36 -14.01 11.93
C TYR A 127 12.75 -15.30 11.39
N ARG A 128 12.66 -15.50 10.07
CA ARG A 128 12.22 -16.78 9.50
C ARG A 128 13.08 -17.97 9.95
N TRP A 129 14.36 -17.72 10.21
CA TRP A 129 15.34 -18.73 10.58
C TRP A 129 15.58 -18.81 12.09
N MET A 130 14.92 -17.95 12.87
CA MET A 130 14.93 -18.04 14.32
C MET A 130 13.81 -18.98 14.77
N PRO A 131 14.07 -19.84 15.77
CA PRO A 131 13.00 -20.56 16.45
C PRO A 131 11.94 -19.56 16.90
N ASP A 132 10.68 -19.87 16.62
CA ASP A 132 9.58 -19.02 17.07
C ASP A 132 9.59 -18.98 18.59
N LYS A 133 9.86 -17.82 19.17
CA LYS A 133 9.91 -17.64 20.63
C LYS A 133 8.56 -17.88 21.29
N TRP A 134 7.48 -17.90 20.50
CA TRP A 134 6.13 -18.24 20.92
C TRP A 134 5.67 -19.62 20.45
N SER A 135 6.50 -20.36 19.70
CA SER A 135 6.26 -21.79 19.54
C SER A 135 6.43 -22.40 20.92
N ARG A 136 5.31 -22.79 21.52
CA ARG A 136 5.32 -23.47 22.80
C ARG A 136 6.16 -24.73 22.60
N LEU A 137 7.33 -24.77 23.24
CA LEU A 137 8.02 -26.02 23.47
C LEU A 137 7.12 -26.83 24.42
N GLY A 138 6.41 -27.81 23.88
CA GLY A 138 5.64 -28.79 24.65
C GLY A 138 4.37 -29.22 23.94
N ASP A 139 4.39 -30.44 23.41
CA ASP A 139 3.83 -31.59 24.16
C ASP A 139 4.94 -32.63 24.35
#